data_AF-A0A934TCR3-F1
#
_entry.id   AF-A0A934TCR3-F1
#
_cell.length_a   1.000
_cell.length_b   1.000
_cell.length_c   1.000
_cell.angle_alpha   90.00
_cell.angle_beta   90.00
_cell.angle_gamma   90.00
#
_symmetry.space_group_name_H-M   'P 1'
#
loop_
_entity.id
_entity.type
_entity.pdbx_description
1 polymer ?
#
loop_
_entity_poly.entity_id
_entity_poly.type
_entity_poly.pdbx_seq_one_letter_code
_entity_poly.pdbx_strand_id
1 'polypeptide(L)'
;MGKNMKGIIVRTVLIIVVILVAAFLLKGAIYRMAVKYEDGGGRKSYELKDDKLAAHINQSLPNDESLDTNIDIEAIIDFSLNITADALDFSTEYTDNEPLKAFENGGANCVGYAAFTAATGSYLIKRFGLDKEWEAKPKKGKLYLFGNNMHKNVKDGWFKDHDFVVFRNKSTKEEIYVDPTAFDYFGVKRVDKRQK
;
A
#
# COMPACT_ATOMS: atom_id res chain seq x y z
N MET A 1 -19.09 -47.38 -10.47
CA MET A 1 -18.33 -46.15 -10.06
C MET A 1 -19.01 -45.46 -8.86
N GLY A 2 -19.31 -46.22 -7.80
CA GLY A 2 -20.30 -45.81 -6.79
C GLY A 2 -19.69 -45.43 -5.45
N LYS A 3 -20.20 -44.36 -4.84
CA LYS A 3 -19.95 -43.92 -3.45
C LYS A 3 -18.52 -43.53 -3.04
N ASN A 4 -17.51 -44.41 -3.16
CA ASN A 4 -16.14 -44.12 -2.73
C ASN A 4 -15.48 -42.99 -3.55
N MET A 5 -15.67 -42.99 -4.86
CA MET A 5 -15.13 -41.95 -5.73
C MET A 5 -15.80 -40.59 -5.50
N LYS A 6 -17.11 -40.56 -5.21
CA LYS A 6 -17.81 -39.32 -4.81
C LYS A 6 -17.29 -38.78 -3.48
N GLY A 7 -17.05 -39.65 -2.49
CA GLY A 7 -16.47 -39.27 -1.21
C GLY A 7 -15.05 -38.71 -1.33
N ILE A 8 -14.22 -39.30 -2.20
CA ILE A 8 -12.87 -38.79 -2.49
C ILE A 8 -12.95 -37.42 -3.16
N ILE A 9 -13.79 -37.24 -4.19
CA ILE A 9 -13.96 -35.95 -4.87
C ILE A 9 -14.41 -34.86 -3.90
N VAL A 10 -15.43 -35.12 -3.07
CA VAL A 10 -15.90 -34.13 -2.08
C VAL A 10 -14.80 -33.76 -1.09
N ARG A 11 -14.04 -34.74 -0.59
CA ARG A 11 -12.89 -34.46 0.30
C ARG A 11 -11.82 -33.61 -0.38
N THR A 12 -11.47 -33.93 -1.63
CA THR A 12 -10.50 -33.15 -2.40
C THR A 12 -10.97 -31.71 -2.61
N VAL A 13 -12.24 -31.51 -3.00
CA VAL A 13 -12.81 -30.17 -3.17
C VAL A 13 -12.79 -29.39 -1.86
N LEU A 14 -13.19 -30.02 -0.75
CA LEU A 14 -13.15 -29.39 0.57
C LEU A 14 -11.72 -28.98 0.98
N ILE A 15 -10.73 -29.84 0.74
CA ILE A 15 -9.32 -29.52 1.01
C ILE A 15 -8.88 -28.32 0.18
N ILE A 16 -9.22 -28.27 -1.11
CA ILE A 16 -8.88 -27.13 -1.99
C ILE A 16 -9.53 -25.85 -1.47
N VAL A 17 -10.82 -25.89 -1.10
CA VAL A 17 -11.52 -24.72 -0.54
C VAL A 17 -10.84 -24.22 0.73
N VAL A 18 -10.50 -25.13 1.65
CA VAL A 18 -9.78 -24.78 2.90
C VAL A 18 -8.43 -24.14 2.59
N ILE A 19 -7.67 -24.67 1.63
CA ILE A 19 -6.39 -24.09 1.21
C ILE A 19 -6.57 -22.70 0.62
N LEU A 20 -7.57 -22.50 -0.25
CA LEU A 20 -7.85 -21.19 -0.85
C LEU A 20 -8.26 -20.15 0.20
N VAL A 21 -9.11 -20.54 1.16
CA VAL A 21 -9.49 -19.66 2.28
C VAL A 21 -8.27 -19.32 3.13
N ALA A 22 -7.43 -20.31 3.48
CA ALA A 22 -6.22 -20.07 4.23
C ALA A 22 -5.25 -19.15 3.47
N ALA A 23 -5.06 -19.36 2.17
CA ALA A 23 -4.22 -18.50 1.33
C ALA A 23 -4.76 -17.06 1.25
N PHE A 24 -6.09 -16.90 1.17
CA PHE A 24 -6.72 -15.58 1.18
C PHE A 24 -6.52 -14.86 2.52
N LEU A 25 -6.73 -15.54 3.65
CA LEU A 25 -6.54 -14.96 4.99
C LEU A 25 -5.07 -14.63 5.28
N LEU A 26 -4.14 -15.44 4.76
CA LEU A 26 -2.70 -15.28 4.97
C LEU A 26 -2.01 -14.51 3.83
N LYS A 27 -2.76 -13.92 2.88
CA LYS A 27 -2.22 -13.27 1.69
C LYS A 27 -1.12 -12.26 2.00
N GLY A 28 -1.29 -11.46 3.05
CA GLY A 28 -0.29 -10.49 3.50
C GLY A 28 0.99 -11.16 4.02
N ALA A 29 0.86 -12.24 4.79
CA ALA A 29 2.01 -12.99 5.30
C ALA A 29 2.75 -13.71 4.17
N ILE A 30 2.02 -14.32 3.22
CA ILE A 30 2.58 -14.97 2.04
C ILE A 30 3.34 -13.95 1.18
N TYR A 31 2.74 -12.79 0.93
CA TYR A 31 3.37 -11.71 0.17
C TYR A 31 4.65 -11.24 0.85
N ARG A 32 4.61 -10.93 2.16
CA ARG A 32 5.78 -10.47 2.90
C ARG A 32 6.88 -11.53 3.03
N MET A 33 6.53 -12.82 3.05
CA MET A 33 7.51 -13.90 2.99
C MET A 33 8.24 -13.92 1.65
N ALA A 34 7.52 -13.72 0.54
CA ALA A 34 8.07 -13.81 -0.80
C ALA A 34 8.76 -12.52 -1.27
N VAL A 35 8.19 -11.35 -0.99
CA VAL A 35 8.59 -10.06 -1.54
C VAL A 35 9.18 -9.15 -0.46
N LYS A 36 10.39 -8.64 -0.72
CA LYS A 36 11.08 -7.67 0.14
C LYS A 36 11.44 -6.40 -0.63
N TYR A 37 11.44 -5.28 0.08
CA TYR A 37 11.64 -3.94 -0.48
C TYR A 37 12.98 -3.36 -0.04
N GLU A 38 13.76 -2.85 -0.98
CA GLU A 38 14.95 -2.06 -0.72
C GLU A 38 14.71 -0.60 -1.13
N ASP A 39 15.06 0.36 -0.26
CA ASP A 39 15.00 1.80 -0.55
C ASP A 39 16.05 2.13 -1.62
N GLY A 40 15.57 2.43 -2.82
CA GLY A 40 16.35 2.82 -4.00
C GLY A 40 16.53 4.33 -4.16
N GLY A 41 16.03 5.14 -3.22
CA GLY A 41 16.13 6.60 -3.23
C GLY A 41 14.82 7.31 -2.88
N GLY A 42 14.92 8.60 -2.53
CA GLY A 42 13.75 9.43 -2.25
C GLY A 42 12.98 9.83 -3.51
N ARG A 43 11.66 10.00 -3.37
CA ARG A 43 10.82 10.70 -4.34
C ARG A 43 10.42 12.08 -3.80
N LYS A 44 9.97 12.96 -4.70
CA LYS A 44 9.41 14.26 -4.32
C LYS A 44 8.21 14.05 -3.38
N SER A 45 8.25 14.69 -2.22
CA SER A 45 7.10 14.78 -1.31
C SER A 45 6.28 16.01 -1.65
N TYR A 46 4.96 15.93 -1.43
CA TYR A 46 4.03 17.01 -1.70
C TYR A 46 3.31 17.37 -0.40
N GLU A 47 3.27 18.66 -0.10
CA GLU A 47 2.43 19.17 0.98
C GLU A 47 1.10 19.58 0.38
N LEU A 48 0.02 18.97 0.88
CA LEU A 48 -1.33 19.38 0.54
C LEU A 48 -1.63 20.69 1.25
N LYS A 49 -1.98 21.71 0.48
CA LYS A 49 -2.59 22.92 1.02
C LYS A 49 -4.10 22.68 1.10
N ASP A 50 -4.83 23.44 1.90
CA ASP A 50 -6.29 23.31 1.98
C ASP A 50 -6.91 23.59 0.60
N ASP A 51 -7.12 22.51 -0.16
CA ASP A 51 -7.60 22.45 -1.53
C ASP A 51 -8.65 21.34 -1.71
N LYS A 52 -9.04 21.06 -2.95
CA LYS A 52 -10.03 20.03 -3.29
C LYS A 52 -9.64 18.63 -2.78
N LEU A 53 -8.36 18.30 -2.81
CA LEU A 53 -7.88 16.98 -2.39
C LEU A 53 -7.93 16.85 -0.87
N ALA A 54 -7.55 17.89 -0.12
CA ALA A 54 -7.72 17.92 1.34
C ALA A 54 -9.20 17.76 1.74
N ALA A 55 -10.12 18.43 1.03
CA ALA A 55 -11.55 18.28 1.25
C ALA A 55 -12.04 16.85 0.98
N HIS A 56 -11.60 16.22 -0.10
CA HIS A 56 -11.90 14.82 -0.41
C HIS A 56 -11.40 13.88 0.69
N ILE A 57 -10.13 14.01 1.10
CA ILE A 57 -9.54 13.18 2.18
C ILE A 57 -10.40 13.25 3.44
N ASN A 58 -10.83 14.45 3.84
CA ASN A 58 -11.64 14.64 5.04
C ASN A 58 -13.03 14.02 4.93
N GLN A 59 -13.64 14.06 3.75
CA GLN A 59 -14.95 13.46 3.48
C GLN A 59 -14.88 11.93 3.44
N SER A 60 -13.71 11.37 3.11
CA SER A 60 -13.46 9.93 3.08
C SER A 60 -13.16 9.32 4.46
N LEU A 61 -12.99 10.14 5.50
CA LEU A 61 -12.82 9.65 6.87
C LEU A 61 -14.16 9.17 7.46
N PRO A 62 -14.13 8.18 8.36
CA PRO A 62 -15.35 7.71 9.02
C PRO A 62 -15.97 8.84 9.87
N ASN A 63 -17.30 8.90 9.86
CA ASN A 63 -18.06 9.82 10.71
C ASN A 63 -18.16 9.28 12.15
N ASP A 64 -17.04 9.32 12.87
CA ASP A 64 -16.87 8.83 14.25
C ASP A 64 -16.32 9.95 15.14
N GLU A 65 -17.12 10.40 16.11
CA GLU A 65 -16.74 11.46 17.06
C GLU A 65 -15.50 11.10 17.91
N SER A 66 -15.18 9.81 18.04
CA SER A 66 -14.03 9.34 18.80
C SER A 66 -12.73 9.26 17.99
N LEU A 67 -12.80 9.45 16.66
CA LEU A 67 -11.66 9.30 15.76
C LEU A 67 -10.49 10.20 16.18
N ASP A 68 -10.75 11.48 16.40
CA ASP A 68 -9.73 12.47 16.76
C ASP A 68 -8.97 12.12 18.05
N THR A 69 -9.59 11.36 18.96
CA THR A 69 -9.00 11.02 20.27
C THR A 69 -8.25 9.68 20.26
N ASN A 70 -8.63 8.77 19.37
CA ASN A 70 -8.15 7.39 19.37
C ASN A 70 -7.29 7.03 18.15
N ILE A 71 -7.13 7.96 17.20
CA ILE A 71 -6.37 7.67 15.98
C ILE A 71 -4.88 7.47 16.27
N ASP A 72 -4.33 6.43 15.67
CA ASP A 72 -2.91 6.12 15.71
C ASP A 72 -2.31 6.11 14.29
N ILE A 73 -1.01 5.83 14.21
CA ILE A 73 -0.30 5.78 12.94
C ILE A 73 -0.82 4.66 12.03
N GLU A 74 -1.23 3.51 12.58
CA GLU A 74 -1.68 2.37 11.78
C GLU A 74 -3.03 2.68 11.10
N ALA A 75 -3.93 3.36 11.80
CA ALA A 75 -5.18 3.86 11.25
C ALA A 75 -4.93 4.90 10.15
N ILE A 76 -4.00 5.85 10.36
CA ILE A 76 -3.63 6.84 9.34
C ILE A 76 -3.09 6.15 8.08
N ILE A 77 -2.23 5.15 8.22
CA ILE A 77 -1.69 4.41 7.09
C ILE A 77 -2.83 3.69 6.35
N ASP A 78 -3.74 3.03 7.08
CA ASP A 78 -4.88 2.32 6.49
C ASP A 78 -5.82 3.28 5.75
N PHE A 79 -6.14 4.45 6.32
CA PHE A 79 -6.89 5.48 5.60
C PHE A 79 -6.16 5.96 4.36
N SER A 80 -4.85 6.19 4.46
CA SER A 80 -4.04 6.65 3.31
C SER A 80 -4.06 5.64 2.16
N LEU A 81 -4.05 4.34 2.47
CA LEU A 81 -4.13 3.27 1.46
C LEU A 81 -5.53 3.17 0.86
N ASN A 82 -6.58 3.15 1.69
CA ASN A 82 -7.96 3.07 1.21
C ASN A 82 -8.34 4.28 0.35
N ILE A 83 -8.04 5.49 0.82
CA ILE A 83 -8.35 6.72 0.07
C ILE A 83 -7.64 6.74 -1.29
N THR A 84 -6.38 6.28 -1.37
CA THR A 84 -5.69 6.16 -2.66
C THR A 84 -6.38 5.15 -3.58
N ALA A 85 -6.70 3.95 -3.09
CA ALA A 85 -7.31 2.90 -3.88
C ALA A 85 -8.74 3.25 -4.33
N ASP A 86 -9.48 4.00 -3.51
CA ASP A 86 -10.83 4.47 -3.86
C ASP A 86 -10.81 5.66 -4.83
N ALA A 87 -9.76 6.48 -4.81
CA ALA A 87 -9.69 7.71 -5.59
C ALA A 87 -9.02 7.57 -6.97
N LEU A 88 -8.15 6.57 -7.16
CA LEU A 88 -7.30 6.47 -8.34
C LEU A 88 -7.38 5.08 -8.98
N ASP A 89 -7.46 5.04 -10.31
CA ASP A 89 -7.19 3.82 -11.09
C ASP A 89 -5.69 3.65 -11.34
N PHE A 90 -5.16 2.46 -11.09
CA PHE A 90 -3.76 2.15 -11.40
C PHE A 90 -3.58 1.83 -12.88
N SER A 91 -2.66 2.53 -13.53
CA SER A 91 -2.15 2.13 -14.84
C SER A 91 -0.73 2.65 -15.05
N THR A 92 0.12 1.85 -15.70
CA THR A 92 1.46 2.28 -16.12
C THR A 92 1.42 3.33 -17.25
N GLU A 93 0.26 3.57 -17.86
CA GLU A 93 0.06 4.56 -18.92
C GLU A 93 -0.08 5.99 -18.36
N TYR A 94 -0.51 6.14 -17.11
CA TYR A 94 -0.55 7.45 -16.46
C TYR A 94 0.85 8.02 -16.25
N THR A 95 0.98 9.34 -16.36
CA THR A 95 2.26 10.06 -16.22
C THR A 95 2.24 11.12 -15.12
N ASP A 96 1.07 11.45 -14.60
CA ASP A 96 0.93 12.40 -13.51
C ASP A 96 1.36 11.80 -12.18
N ASN A 97 2.36 12.42 -11.58
CA ASN A 97 2.94 11.99 -10.30
C ASN A 97 2.68 13.01 -9.18
N GLU A 98 1.93 14.07 -9.48
CA GLU A 98 1.52 15.10 -8.53
C GLU A 98 0.13 14.74 -7.98
N PRO A 99 -0.07 14.69 -6.64
CA PRO A 99 -1.30 14.16 -6.06
C PRO A 99 -2.58 14.82 -6.56
N LEU A 100 -2.61 16.16 -6.64
CA LEU A 100 -3.81 16.87 -7.11
C LEU A 100 -4.11 16.57 -8.59
N LYS A 101 -3.08 16.46 -9.43
CA LYS A 101 -3.28 16.09 -10.85
C LYS A 101 -3.74 14.65 -11.01
N ALA A 102 -3.13 13.73 -10.26
CA ALA A 102 -3.58 12.33 -10.23
C ALA A 102 -5.05 12.24 -9.80
N PHE A 103 -5.44 12.99 -8.76
CA PHE A 103 -6.83 13.09 -8.31
C PHE A 103 -7.76 13.60 -9.41
N GLU A 104 -7.41 14.72 -10.05
CA GLU A 104 -8.24 15.32 -11.11
C GLU A 104 -8.33 14.42 -12.36
N ASN A 105 -7.30 13.62 -12.62
CA ASN A 105 -7.26 12.66 -13.74
C ASN A 105 -7.86 11.29 -13.39
N GLY A 106 -8.15 11.03 -12.11
CA GLY A 106 -8.73 9.77 -11.64
C GLY A 106 -7.79 8.56 -11.69
N GLY A 107 -6.48 8.76 -11.83
CA GLY A 107 -5.54 7.64 -11.92
C GLY A 107 -4.06 8.01 -11.95
N ALA A 108 -3.22 7.02 -11.69
CA ALA A 108 -1.77 7.19 -11.65
C ALA A 108 -1.01 5.86 -11.84
N ASN A 109 0.29 5.96 -12.14
CA ASN A 109 1.23 4.84 -12.08
C ASN A 109 1.77 4.67 -10.64
N CYS A 110 2.70 3.73 -10.42
CA CYS A 110 3.26 3.47 -9.09
C CYS A 110 3.90 4.70 -8.41
N VAL A 111 4.52 5.60 -9.16
CA VAL A 111 5.12 6.84 -8.64
C VAL A 111 4.04 7.79 -8.15
N GLY A 112 2.98 7.99 -8.94
CA GLY A 112 1.84 8.82 -8.56
C GLY A 112 1.04 8.21 -7.41
N TYR A 113 0.83 6.89 -7.39
CA TYR A 113 0.22 6.15 -6.28
C TYR A 113 0.98 6.36 -4.96
N ALA A 114 2.30 6.19 -4.98
CA ALA A 114 3.14 6.42 -3.80
C ALA A 114 3.14 7.90 -3.38
N ALA A 115 3.19 8.83 -4.34
CA ALA A 115 3.14 10.26 -4.06
C ALA A 115 1.80 10.67 -3.43
N PHE A 116 0.68 10.18 -3.97
CA PHE A 116 -0.66 10.43 -3.46
C PHE A 116 -0.85 9.85 -2.06
N THR A 117 -0.47 8.58 -1.86
CA THR A 117 -0.56 7.92 -0.55
C THR A 117 0.29 8.65 0.49
N ALA A 118 1.51 9.07 0.15
CA ALA A 118 2.37 9.81 1.06
C ALA A 118 1.85 11.22 1.37
N ALA A 119 1.26 11.91 0.39
CA ALA A 119 0.66 13.22 0.60
C ALA A 119 -0.58 13.13 1.50
N THR A 120 -1.45 12.14 1.27
CA THR A 120 -2.60 11.83 2.13
C THR A 120 -2.14 11.50 3.55
N GLY A 121 -1.18 10.60 3.70
CA GLY A 121 -0.62 10.24 5.02
C GLY A 121 0.01 11.43 5.73
N SER A 122 0.78 12.25 5.02
CA SER A 122 1.39 13.47 5.60
C SER A 122 0.34 14.48 6.05
N TYR A 123 -0.74 14.64 5.26
CA TYR A 123 -1.85 15.51 5.62
C TYR A 123 -2.57 15.01 6.88
N LEU A 124 -2.89 13.70 6.96
CA LEU A 124 -3.54 13.12 8.12
C LEU A 124 -2.64 13.17 9.38
N ILE A 125 -1.35 12.85 9.25
CA ILE A 125 -0.37 12.99 10.34
C ILE A 125 -0.41 14.41 10.92
N LYS A 126 -0.45 15.44 10.07
CA LYS A 126 -0.52 16.85 10.48
C LYS A 126 -1.87 17.21 11.08
N ARG A 127 -2.96 16.78 10.45
CA ARG A 127 -4.35 17.01 10.90
C ARG A 127 -4.55 16.50 12.33
N PHE A 128 -4.03 15.32 12.65
CA PHE A 128 -4.20 14.69 13.95
C PHE A 128 -3.08 14.98 14.95
N GLY A 129 -2.13 15.86 14.61
CA GLY A 129 -1.06 16.29 15.52
C GLY A 129 0.05 15.27 15.79
N LEU A 130 0.19 14.26 14.93
CA LEU A 130 1.29 13.27 14.99
C LEU A 130 2.55 13.74 14.26
N ASP A 131 2.54 14.92 13.64
CA ASP A 131 3.61 15.44 12.79
C ASP A 131 4.91 15.74 13.52
N LYS A 132 4.90 15.83 14.85
CA LYS A 132 6.13 15.88 15.67
C LYS A 132 6.85 14.54 15.73
N GLU A 133 6.11 13.44 15.65
CA GLU A 133 6.62 12.09 15.82
C GLU A 133 6.77 11.36 14.51
N TRP A 134 5.83 11.52 13.58
CA TRP A 134 5.76 10.74 12.35
C TRP A 134 5.96 11.62 11.11
N GLU A 135 6.44 11.00 10.05
CA GLU A 135 6.46 11.55 8.70
C GLU A 135 6.17 10.45 7.68
N ALA A 136 5.52 10.79 6.57
CA ALA A 136 5.30 9.87 5.45
C ALA A 136 6.09 10.35 4.23
N LYS A 137 6.86 9.46 3.60
CA LYS A 137 7.69 9.80 2.44
C LYS A 137 7.57 8.76 1.33
N PRO A 138 7.33 9.18 0.07
CA PRO A 138 7.38 8.29 -1.06
C PRO A 138 8.84 7.93 -1.38
N LYS A 139 9.06 6.67 -1.77
CA LYS A 139 10.37 6.07 -2.01
C LYS A 139 10.36 5.29 -3.31
N LYS A 140 11.50 5.33 -4.00
CA LYS A 140 11.76 4.42 -5.10
C LYS A 140 12.06 3.04 -4.55
N GLY A 141 11.29 2.02 -4.92
CA GLY A 141 11.54 0.65 -4.48
C GLY A 141 12.39 -0.16 -5.44
N LYS A 142 13.14 -1.07 -4.85
CA LYS A 142 13.65 -2.26 -5.53
C LYS A 142 13.04 -3.50 -4.90
N LEU A 143 12.39 -4.31 -5.72
CA LEU A 143 11.76 -5.54 -5.26
C LEU A 143 12.71 -6.74 -5.35
N TYR A 144 12.64 -7.55 -4.31
CA TYR A 144 13.31 -8.83 -4.22
C TYR A 144 12.27 -9.94 -4.03
N LEU A 145 12.28 -10.94 -4.90
CA LEU A 145 11.42 -12.12 -4.79
C LEU A 145 12.27 -13.31 -4.33
N PHE A 146 11.96 -13.87 -3.17
CA PHE A 146 12.73 -14.93 -2.51
C PHE A 146 14.24 -14.62 -2.46
N GLY A 147 14.59 -13.35 -2.19
CA GLY A 147 15.98 -12.88 -2.11
C GLY A 147 16.64 -12.54 -3.45
N ASN A 148 15.98 -12.78 -4.59
CA ASN A 148 16.50 -12.45 -5.92
C ASN A 148 16.07 -11.03 -6.32
N ASN A 149 17.02 -10.20 -6.75
CA ASN A 149 16.71 -8.85 -7.24
C ASN A 149 15.95 -8.94 -8.57
N MET A 150 14.67 -8.59 -8.54
CA MET A 150 13.80 -8.70 -9.71
C MET A 150 13.95 -7.52 -10.67
N HIS A 151 14.55 -6.39 -10.28
CA HIS A 151 14.86 -5.31 -11.22
C HIS A 151 15.98 -5.68 -12.19
N LYS A 152 16.78 -6.70 -11.88
CA LYS A 152 17.86 -7.14 -12.75
C LYS A 152 17.25 -7.78 -14.01
N ASN A 153 17.27 -7.03 -15.12
CA ASN A 153 16.81 -7.42 -16.46
C ASN A 153 15.32 -7.25 -16.77
N VAL A 154 14.53 -6.65 -15.88
CA VAL A 154 13.11 -6.37 -16.16
C VAL A 154 12.99 -5.06 -16.93
N LYS A 155 12.40 -5.14 -18.13
CA LYS A 155 12.10 -3.97 -18.96
C LYS A 155 10.71 -3.41 -18.70
N ASP A 156 9.74 -4.27 -18.38
CA ASP A 156 8.32 -3.93 -18.18
C ASP A 156 7.65 -4.85 -17.15
N GLY A 157 6.47 -4.44 -16.65
CA GLY A 157 5.65 -5.20 -15.70
C GLY A 157 5.91 -4.87 -14.22
N TRP A 158 5.32 -5.67 -13.34
CA TRP A 158 5.25 -5.45 -11.88
C TRP A 158 6.59 -5.12 -11.21
N PHE A 159 7.67 -5.77 -11.64
CA PHE A 159 8.99 -5.62 -11.01
C PHE A 159 9.86 -4.51 -11.63
N LYS A 160 9.36 -3.77 -12.63
CA LYS A 160 10.12 -2.69 -13.29
C LYS A 160 10.26 -1.48 -12.38
N ASP A 161 9.12 -1.01 -11.89
CA ASP A 161 8.98 0.17 -11.05
C ASP A 161 7.96 -0.13 -9.96
N HIS A 162 8.37 0.01 -8.71
CA HIS A 162 7.49 -0.17 -7.57
C HIS A 162 7.86 0.84 -6.50
N ASP A 163 7.27 2.01 -6.61
CA ASP A 163 7.40 3.04 -5.60
C ASP A 163 6.45 2.73 -4.44
N PHE A 164 6.95 2.96 -3.23
CA PHE A 164 6.30 2.63 -1.98
C PHE A 164 6.39 3.82 -1.03
N VAL A 165 5.71 3.76 0.11
CA VAL A 165 5.73 4.82 1.13
C VAL A 165 6.34 4.28 2.41
N VAL A 166 7.19 5.10 3.03
CA VAL A 166 7.72 4.85 4.38
C VAL A 166 7.09 5.85 5.33
N PHE A 167 6.40 5.33 6.33
CA PHE A 167 6.00 6.07 7.52
C PHE A 167 7.07 5.87 8.58
N ARG A 168 7.73 6.95 9.00
CA ARG A 168 8.87 6.88 9.89
C ARG A 168 8.62 7.66 11.16
N ASN A 169 8.83 7.01 12.31
CA ASN A 169 8.90 7.70 13.57
C ASN A 169 10.26 8.41 13.69
N LYS A 170 10.23 9.73 13.81
CA LYS A 170 11.39 10.62 13.86
C LYS A 170 12.22 10.42 15.13
N SER A 171 11.59 9.99 16.23
CA SER A 171 12.23 9.77 17.52
C SER A 171 12.80 8.35 17.62
N THR A 172 11.96 7.32 17.43
CA THR A 172 12.35 5.91 17.63
C THR A 172 13.08 5.32 16.43
N LYS A 173 13.02 5.97 15.26
CA LYS A 173 13.50 5.47 13.96
C LYS A 173 12.79 4.21 13.47
N GLU A 174 11.64 3.88 14.06
CA GLU A 174 10.73 2.88 13.53
C GLU A 174 10.28 3.28 12.12
N GLU A 175 10.21 2.31 11.22
CA GLU A 175 9.78 2.50 9.84
C GLU A 175 8.72 1.47 9.48
N ILE A 176 7.57 1.95 9.03
CA ILE A 176 6.47 1.13 8.52
C ILE A 176 6.40 1.33 7.00
N TYR A 177 6.50 0.23 6.27
CA TYR A 177 6.56 0.23 4.81
C TYR A 177 5.21 -0.19 4.24
N VAL A 178 4.70 0.60 3.30
CA VAL A 178 3.47 0.27 2.56
C VAL A 178 3.66 0.47 1.08
N ASP A 179 3.05 -0.40 0.28
CA ASP A 179 2.98 -0.23 -1.17
C ASP A 179 1.51 -0.10 -1.57
N PRO A 180 1.07 1.09 -2.03
CA PRO A 180 -0.32 1.30 -2.41
C PRO A 180 -0.75 0.47 -3.62
N THR A 181 0.18 0.11 -4.51
CA THR A 181 -0.11 -0.79 -5.62
C THR A 181 -0.30 -2.22 -5.12
N ALA A 182 0.55 -2.70 -4.21
CA ALA A 182 0.37 -4.03 -3.61
C ALA A 182 -0.89 -4.11 -2.73
N PHE A 183 -1.25 -3.00 -2.10
CA PHE A 183 -2.51 -2.89 -1.38
C PHE A 183 -3.70 -2.99 -2.31
N ASP A 184 -3.74 -2.21 -3.38
CA ASP A 184 -4.87 -2.19 -4.31
C ASP A 184 -5.07 -3.56 -5.00
N TYR A 185 -4.01 -4.14 -5.57
CA TYR A 185 -4.12 -5.42 -6.29
C TYR A 185 -4.27 -6.66 -5.40
N PHE A 186 -3.65 -6.67 -4.21
CA PHE A 186 -3.55 -7.87 -3.38
C PHE A 186 -4.17 -7.72 -1.98
N GLY A 187 -4.58 -6.51 -1.59
CA GLY A 187 -5.00 -6.18 -0.23
C GLY A 187 -3.87 -6.34 0.80
N VAL A 188 -2.62 -6.13 0.38
CA VAL A 188 -1.44 -6.21 1.26
C VAL A 188 -1.23 -4.87 1.95
N LYS A 189 -1.67 -4.76 3.20
CA LYS A 189 -1.60 -3.51 3.98
C LYS A 189 -0.17 -3.05 4.30
N ARG A 190 0.75 -4.00 4.53
CA ARG A 190 2.13 -3.74 4.96
C ARG A 190 3.08 -4.61 4.16
N VAL A 191 4.23 -4.05 3.78
CA VAL A 191 5.32 -4.74 3.09
C VAL A 191 6.58 -4.72 3.94
N ASP A 192 7.52 -5.62 3.67
CA ASP A 192 8.72 -5.74 4.49
C ASP A 192 9.96 -5.15 3.81
N LYS A 193 10.74 -4.44 4.59
CA LYS A 193 12.10 -4.03 4.23
C LYS A 193 13.00 -5.26 4.09
N ARG A 194 13.87 -5.25 3.07
CA ARG A 194 14.96 -6.19 2.93
C ARG A 194 16.00 -5.94 4.02
N GLN A 195 16.26 -6.95 4.85
CA GLN A 195 17.41 -6.97 5.74
C GLN A 195 18.66 -7.28 4.89
N LYS A 196 19.72 -6.49 5.07
CA LYS A 196 21.01 -6.71 4.40
C LYS A 196 21.80 -7.81 5.10
#